data_AF-A0AAE3WA56-F1
#
_entry.id   AF-A0AAE3WA56-F1
#
_cell.length_a   1.000
_cell.length_b   1.000
_cell.length_c   1.000
_cell.angle_alpha   90.00
_cell.angle_beta   90.00
_cell.angle_gamma   90.00
#
_symmetry.space_group_name_H-M   'P 1'
#
loop_
_entity.id
_entity.type
_entity.pdbx_description
1 polymer ?
#
loop_
_entity_poly.entity_id
_entity_poly.type
_entity_poly.pdbx_seq_one_letter_code
_entity_poly.pdbx_strand_id
1 'polypeptide(L)'
;MMVNELMNTVMVSVSPDTPVRDVARLMAENNIGILPVCDEGHIVGLVTDQDIVTRCVSRDDAAINNCAVRDILTADIVCSHDRQDIQKVAEIVVDLQLRRLPVLDDNAG
;
A
#
# COMPACT_ATOMS: atom_id res chain seq x y z
N MET A 1 -16.53 -14.31 -10.92
CA MET A 1 -15.99 -14.38 -9.55
C MET A 1 -15.58 -12.97 -9.19
N MET A 2 -16.05 -12.48 -8.05
CA MET A 2 -15.84 -11.12 -7.60
C MET A 2 -14.59 -11.02 -6.72
N VAL A 3 -14.02 -9.82 -6.64
CA VAL A 3 -12.84 -9.54 -5.81
C VAL A 3 -13.06 -9.89 -4.34
N ASN A 4 -14.25 -9.60 -3.79
CA ASN A 4 -14.58 -9.90 -2.40
C ASN A 4 -14.56 -11.41 -2.05
N GLU A 5 -14.61 -12.29 -3.04
CA GLU A 5 -14.49 -13.74 -2.86
C GLU A 5 -13.03 -14.18 -2.64
N LEU A 6 -12.05 -13.35 -2.97
CA LEU A 6 -10.61 -13.68 -2.97
C LEU A 6 -9.72 -12.69 -2.21
N MET A 7 -10.21 -11.49 -1.91
CA MET A 7 -9.40 -10.46 -1.25
C MET A 7 -9.03 -10.84 0.18
N ASN A 8 -7.86 -10.36 0.64
CA ASN A 8 -7.55 -10.36 2.06
C ASN A 8 -8.22 -9.16 2.73
N THR A 9 -9.16 -9.42 3.64
CA THR A 9 -9.98 -8.39 4.30
C THR A 9 -9.22 -7.59 5.35
N VAL A 10 -8.09 -8.13 5.85
CA VAL A 10 -7.24 -7.45 6.84
C VAL A 10 -6.04 -6.86 6.11
N MET A 11 -6.13 -5.60 5.70
CA MET A 11 -4.94 -4.80 5.42
C MET A 11 -4.70 -3.88 6.61
N VAL A 12 -3.60 -4.13 7.31
CA VAL A 12 -3.02 -3.14 8.22
C VAL A 12 -2.79 -1.87 7.40
N SER A 13 -3.27 -0.72 7.88
CA SER A 13 -2.95 0.59 7.30
C SER A 13 -2.01 1.35 8.23
N VAL A 14 -1.36 2.38 7.70
CA VAL A 14 -0.45 3.25 8.45
C VAL A 14 -0.79 4.72 8.21
N SER A 15 -0.48 5.58 9.19
CA SER A 15 -0.58 7.03 9.01
C SER A 15 0.60 7.58 8.19
N PRO A 16 0.45 8.70 7.45
CA PRO A 16 1.56 9.38 6.76
C PRO A 16 2.76 9.70 7.66
N ASP A 17 2.51 9.83 8.96
CA ASP A 17 3.49 10.22 9.99
C ASP A 17 4.21 9.02 10.59
N THR A 18 3.79 7.82 10.21
CA THR A 18 4.41 6.57 10.68
C THR A 18 5.87 6.53 10.22
N PRO A 19 6.83 6.26 11.11
CA PRO A 19 8.22 6.09 10.72
C PRO A 19 8.38 4.91 9.75
N VAL A 20 9.21 5.06 8.73
CA VAL A 20 9.44 3.99 7.72
C VAL A 20 9.95 2.69 8.36
N ARG A 21 10.72 2.77 9.45
CA ARG A 21 11.16 1.58 10.21
C ARG A 21 10.00 0.77 10.79
N ASP A 22 8.94 1.46 11.23
CA ASP A 22 7.78 0.81 11.86
C ASP A 22 6.90 0.18 10.77
N VAL A 23 6.83 0.81 9.59
CA VAL A 23 6.24 0.22 8.38
C VAL A 23 6.98 -1.06 7.96
N ALA A 24 8.31 -1.02 7.87
CA ALA A 24 9.10 -2.20 7.53
C ALA A 24 8.90 -3.34 8.53
N ARG A 25 8.80 -3.02 9.83
CA ARG A 25 8.50 -4.01 10.88
C ARG A 25 7.10 -4.61 10.68
N LEU A 26 6.08 -3.79 10.46
CA LEU A 26 4.71 -4.28 10.19
C LEU A 26 4.66 -5.18 8.95
N MET A 27 5.37 -4.81 7.89
CA MET A 27 5.52 -5.62 6.67
C MET A 27 6.10 -7.00 6.97
N ALA A 28 7.18 -7.06 7.77
CA ALA A 28 7.81 -8.31 8.16
C ALA A 28 6.91 -9.17 9.08
N GLU A 29 6.29 -8.56 10.10
CA GLU A 29 5.43 -9.25 11.07
C GLU A 29 4.18 -9.86 10.42
N ASN A 30 3.63 -9.19 9.40
CA ASN A 30 2.41 -9.62 8.72
C ASN A 30 2.67 -10.31 7.36
N ASN A 31 3.94 -10.47 6.96
CA ASN A 31 4.34 -11.02 5.65
C ASN A 31 3.66 -10.30 4.46
N ILE A 32 3.65 -8.97 4.49
CA ILE A 32 3.04 -8.09 3.49
C ILE A 32 4.07 -7.12 2.91
N GLY A 33 4.04 -6.91 1.59
CA GLY A 33 4.98 -6.02 0.89
C GLY A 33 4.37 -4.68 0.45
N ILE A 34 3.11 -4.42 0.84
CA ILE A 34 2.38 -3.19 0.51
C ILE A 34 1.47 -2.82 1.68
N LEU A 35 1.39 -1.54 2.00
CA LEU A 35 0.45 -0.99 2.97
C LEU A 35 -0.27 0.23 2.39
N PRO A 36 -1.60 0.34 2.57
CA PRO A 36 -2.30 1.61 2.41
C PRO A 36 -1.85 2.61 3.48
N VAL A 37 -1.62 3.84 3.02
CA VAL A 37 -1.37 5.00 3.86
C VAL A 37 -2.68 5.76 3.97
N CYS A 38 -3.23 5.84 5.18
CA CYS A 38 -4.51 6.49 5.42
C CYS A 38 -4.34 7.73 6.30
N ASP A 39 -5.01 8.80 5.93
CA ASP A 39 -5.14 10.02 6.72
C ASP A 39 -6.61 10.38 6.88
N GLU A 40 -7.02 10.72 8.10
CA GLU A 40 -8.42 11.04 8.45
C GLU A 40 -9.46 10.05 7.88
N GLY A 41 -9.13 8.74 7.84
CA GLY A 41 -10.02 7.70 7.32
C GLY A 41 -9.98 7.47 5.81
N HIS A 42 -9.25 8.30 5.06
CA HIS A 42 -9.13 8.22 3.60
C HIS A 42 -7.76 7.67 3.20
N ILE A 43 -7.70 6.90 2.11
CA ILE A 43 -6.41 6.49 1.55
C ILE A 43 -5.77 7.70 0.85
N VAL A 44 -4.58 8.08 1.31
CA VAL A 44 -3.77 9.17 0.73
C VAL A 44 -2.54 8.67 -0.02
N GLY A 45 -2.20 7.40 0.12
CA GLY A 45 -1.06 6.80 -0.58
C GLY A 45 -0.96 5.29 -0.42
N LEU A 46 0.02 4.73 -1.10
CA LEU A 46 0.55 3.40 -0.84
C LEU A 46 2.03 3.47 -0.53
N VAL A 47 2.52 2.53 0.26
CA VAL A 47 3.95 2.29 0.44
C VAL A 47 4.25 0.81 0.23
N THR A 48 5.26 0.54 -0.58
CA THR A 48 5.77 -0.81 -0.86
C THR A 48 7.15 -1.03 -0.24
N ASP A 49 7.54 -2.29 -0.07
CA ASP A 49 8.92 -2.65 0.29
C ASP A 49 9.95 -2.07 -0.70
N GLN A 50 9.62 -2.02 -2.00
CA GLN A 50 10.42 -1.37 -3.03
C GLN A 50 10.56 0.14 -2.80
N ASP A 51 9.51 0.84 -2.37
CA ASP A 51 9.60 2.26 -2.02
C ASP A 51 10.56 2.48 -0.85
N ILE A 52 10.52 1.61 0.16
CA ILE A 52 11.46 1.66 1.30
C ILE A 52 12.90 1.53 0.79
N VAL A 53 13.17 0.53 -0.04
CA VAL A 53 14.53 0.29 -0.58
C VAL A 53 14.99 1.44 -1.48
N THR A 54 14.12 1.89 -2.39
CA THR A 54 14.52 2.80 -3.48
C THR A 54 14.39 4.28 -3.13
N ARG A 55 13.60 4.65 -2.12
CA ARG A 55 13.34 6.05 -1.74
C ARG A 55 13.71 6.39 -0.30
N CYS A 56 13.88 5.40 0.59
CA CYS A 56 14.38 5.64 1.95
C CYS A 56 15.83 5.15 2.10
N VAL A 57 16.09 3.86 1.87
CA VAL A 57 17.42 3.25 2.12
C VAL A 57 18.49 3.73 1.14
N SER A 58 18.10 4.06 -0.09
CA SER A 58 19.00 4.61 -1.11
C SER A 58 19.44 6.06 -0.85
N ARG A 59 18.80 6.75 0.11
CA ARG A 59 19.14 8.13 0.49
C ARG A 59 20.22 8.16 1.57
N ASP A 60 20.90 9.30 1.70
CA ASP A 60 21.95 9.52 2.70
C ASP A 60 21.48 9.18 4.14
N ASP A 61 22.42 8.66 4.96
CA ASP A 61 22.17 8.04 6.27
C ASP A 61 21.38 8.91 7.27
N ALA A 62 21.51 10.25 7.19
CA ALA A 62 20.81 11.17 8.09
C ALA A 62 19.28 11.16 7.90
N ALA A 63 18.80 10.83 6.70
CA ALA A 63 17.38 10.81 6.39
C ALA A 63 16.68 9.56 6.94
N ILE A 64 17.39 8.42 7.03
CA ILE A 64 16.79 7.11 7.39
C ILE A 64 16.16 7.15 8.79
N ASN A 65 16.80 7.83 9.75
CA ASN A 65 16.33 7.89 11.13
C ASN A 65 15.09 8.77 11.32
N ASN A 66 14.79 9.67 10.38
CA ASN A 66 13.69 10.62 10.46
C ASN A 66 12.75 10.55 9.24
N CYS A 67 12.83 9.46 8.46
CA CYS A 67 12.01 9.26 7.27
C CYS A 67 10.61 8.80 7.68
N ALA A 68 9.61 9.61 7.36
CA ALA A 68 8.21 9.27 7.52
C ALA A 68 7.65 8.67 6.22
N VAL A 69 6.56 7.92 6.32
CA VAL A 69 5.93 7.29 5.15
C VAL A 69 5.53 8.33 4.09
N ARG A 70 5.09 9.52 4.52
CA ARG A 70 4.78 10.63 3.61
C ARG A 70 5.91 11.03 2.67
N ASP A 71 7.16 10.76 3.05
CA ASP A 71 8.35 11.14 2.28
C ASP A 71 8.63 10.18 1.11
N ILE A 72 8.01 8.98 1.13
CA ILE A 72 8.26 7.91 0.17
C ILE A 72 7.01 7.32 -0.47
N LEU A 73 5.81 7.66 0.02
CA LEU A 73 4.56 7.11 -0.48
C LEU A 73 4.34 7.42 -1.97
N THR A 74 3.62 6.53 -2.63
CA THR A 74 3.09 6.73 -3.98
C THR A 74 1.64 7.18 -3.87
N ALA A 75 1.34 8.40 -4.34
CA ALA A 75 0.01 9.00 -4.29
C ALA A 75 -0.90 8.60 -5.47
N ASP A 76 -0.32 8.06 -6.54
CA ASP A 76 -1.09 7.57 -7.70
C ASP A 76 -1.51 6.12 -7.44
N ILE A 77 -2.66 5.98 -6.80
CA ILE A 77 -3.16 4.71 -6.29
C ILE A 77 -4.16 4.14 -7.28
N VAL A 78 -3.79 3.05 -7.93
CA VAL A 78 -4.77 2.22 -8.65
C VAL A 78 -5.43 1.29 -7.64
N CYS A 79 -6.73 1.45 -7.44
CA CYS A 79 -7.55 0.63 -6.57
C CYS A 79 -8.58 -0.16 -7.40
N SER A 80 -9.01 -1.30 -6.88
CA SER A 80 -10.24 -1.96 -7.32
C SER A 80 -11.33 -1.77 -6.27
N HIS A 81 -12.58 -1.99 -6.65
CA HIS A 81 -13.69 -2.14 -5.72
C HIS A 81 -13.96 -3.63 -5.43
N ASP A 82 -14.55 -3.93 -4.26
CA ASP A 82 -14.79 -5.29 -3.78
C ASP A 82 -15.79 -6.09 -4.63
N ARG A 83 -16.73 -5.39 -5.30
CA ARG A 83 -17.71 -5.98 -6.23
C ARG A 83 -17.23 -6.04 -7.69
N GLN A 84 -15.97 -5.71 -7.96
CA GLN A 84 -15.40 -5.76 -9.31
C GLN A 84 -15.13 -7.21 -9.75
N ASP A 85 -15.24 -7.48 -11.05
CA ASP A 85 -14.93 -8.79 -11.62
C ASP A 85 -13.42 -9.04 -11.62
N ILE A 86 -13.00 -10.22 -11.16
CA ILE A 86 -11.59 -10.60 -11.05
C ILE A 86 -10.82 -10.57 -12.37
N GLN A 87 -11.49 -10.83 -13.51
CA GLN A 87 -10.84 -10.85 -14.82
C GLN A 87 -10.36 -9.43 -15.19
N LYS A 88 -11.20 -8.42 -14.94
CA LYS A 88 -10.82 -7.01 -15.15
C LYS A 88 -9.71 -6.56 -14.22
N VAL A 89 -9.72 -7.05 -12.97
CA VAL A 89 -8.64 -6.76 -12.01
C VAL A 89 -7.32 -7.40 -12.44
N ALA A 90 -7.36 -8.63 -12.95
CA ALA A 90 -6.19 -9.32 -13.45
C ALA A 90 -5.55 -8.57 -14.64
N GLU A 91 -6.36 -8.02 -15.55
CA GLU A 91 -5.89 -7.17 -16.66
C GLU A 91 -5.11 -5.95 -16.13
N ILE A 92 -5.68 -5.22 -15.16
CA ILE A 92 -5.01 -4.05 -14.54
C ILE A 92 -3.68 -4.45 -13.89
N VAL A 93 -3.67 -5.56 -13.13
CA VAL A 93 -2.48 -6.04 -12.42
C VAL A 93 -1.37 -6.41 -13.42
N VAL A 94 -1.73 -7.04 -14.54
CA VAL A 94 -0.77 -7.40 -15.60
C VAL A 94 -0.26 -6.17 -16.34
N ASP A 95 -1.16 -5.30 -16.80
CA ASP A 95 -0.83 -4.13 -17.62
C ASP A 95 0.06 -3.13 -16.87
N LEU A 96 -0.20 -2.95 -15.57
CA LEU A 96 0.56 -2.07 -14.69
C LEU A 96 1.73 -2.78 -14.00
N GLN A 97 1.96 -4.06 -14.30
CA GLN A 97 2.99 -4.90 -13.67
C GLN A 97 2.95 -4.87 -12.13
N LEU A 98 1.75 -4.74 -11.58
CA LEU A 98 1.53 -4.72 -10.14
C LEU A 98 1.59 -6.16 -9.61
N ARG A 99 2.08 -6.31 -8.39
CA ARG A 99 2.04 -7.61 -7.70
C ARG A 99 0.82 -7.76 -6.80
N ARG A 100 0.22 -6.64 -6.43
CA ARG A 100 -0.90 -6.51 -5.50
C ARG A 100 -1.71 -5.27 -5.91
N LEU A 101 -3.02 -5.34 -5.75
CA LEU A 101 -3.92 -4.22 -6.00
C LEU A 101 -4.76 -3.98 -4.74
N PRO A 102 -4.70 -2.80 -4.12
CA PRO A 102 -5.59 -2.45 -3.02
C PRO A 102 -7.05 -2.52 -3.46
N VAL A 103 -7.90 -2.95 -2.52
CA VAL A 103 -9.35 -2.99 -2.72
C VAL A 103 -10.00 -2.02 -1.75
N LEU A 104 -10.78 -1.10 -2.29
CA LEU A 104 -11.63 -0.19 -1.52
C LEU A 104 -13.00 -0.84 -1.30
N ASP A 105 -13.53 -0.73 -0.08
CA ASP A 105 -14.93 -1.04 0.20
C ASP A 105 -15.77 0.18 -0.20
N ASP A 106 -16.83 -0.04 -0.98
CA ASP A 106 -17.78 1.01 -1.38
C ASP A 106 -18.54 1.63 -0.18
N ASN A 107 -18.45 1.02 1.02
CA ASN A 107 -19.00 1.57 2.26
C ASN A 107 -18.02 2.42 3.07
N ALA A 108 -16.75 2.53 2.65
CA ALA A 108 -15.82 3.50 3.21
C ALA A 108 -16.14 4.86 2.59
N GLY A 109 -17.11 5.55 3.19
CA GLY A 109 -17.47 6.93 2.85
C GLY A 109 -16.34 7.91 3.09
#